data_AF-A0A4P2PVL4-F1
#
_entry.id   AF-A0A4P2PVL4-F1
#
_cell.length_a   1.000
_cell.length_b   1.000
_cell.length_c   1.000
_cell.angle_alpha   90.00
_cell.angle_beta   90.00
_cell.angle_gamma   90.00
#
_symmetry.space_group_name_H-M   'P 1'
#
loop_
_entity.id
_entity.type
_entity.pdbx_description
1 polymer ?
#
loop_
_entity_poly.entity_id
_entity_poly.type
_entity_poly.pdbx_seq_one_letter_code
_entity_poly.pdbx_strand_id
1 'polypeptide(L)'
;MRAGIPSVVALSLAALAGCASARSGPTPELLAARAAVVQAQESPLSPLAVAELRRAEQALAVAEREAREHPRSRSARDAAYVARRRAQCSLLSSLVRMNLGALARGRQAVEQLRARAAGSARGTAAPAPPGDEDLERAPADPTAR
;
A
#
# COMPACT_ATOMS: atom_id res chain seq x y z
N MET A 1 -16.26 -75.11 -25.24
CA MET A 1 -16.88 -73.91 -25.85
C MET A 1 -16.62 -72.72 -24.93
N ARG A 2 -15.71 -71.82 -25.33
CA ARG A 2 -15.43 -70.55 -24.63
C ARG A 2 -16.07 -69.42 -25.44
N ALA A 3 -16.87 -68.59 -24.79
CA ALA A 3 -17.07 -67.19 -25.17
C ALA A 3 -17.58 -66.47 -23.92
N GLY A 4 -16.68 -65.70 -23.30
CA GLY A 4 -17.05 -64.71 -22.29
C GLY A 4 -17.51 -63.43 -22.99
N ILE A 5 -18.56 -62.82 -22.48
CA ILE A 5 -18.92 -61.43 -22.76
C ILE A 5 -19.16 -60.77 -21.40
N PRO A 6 -18.17 -60.12 -20.78
CA PRO A 6 -18.41 -59.12 -19.76
C PRO A 6 -18.29 -57.71 -20.38
N SER A 7 -19.10 -56.77 -19.89
CA SER A 7 -19.17 -55.36 -20.32
C SER A 7 -19.85 -55.19 -21.69
N VAL A 8 -20.70 -54.21 -21.94
CA VAL A 8 -20.70 -52.80 -21.55
C VAL A 8 -22.16 -52.31 -21.64
N VAL A 9 -22.49 -51.21 -20.97
CA VAL A 9 -23.62 -50.29 -21.25
C VAL A 9 -24.96 -50.66 -20.60
N ALA A 10 -25.18 -50.20 -19.37
CA ALA A 10 -26.49 -49.68 -18.97
C ALA A 10 -26.38 -48.86 -17.68
N LEU A 11 -26.93 -47.64 -17.71
CA LEU A 11 -27.21 -46.74 -16.59
C LEU A 11 -26.06 -45.85 -16.06
N SER A 12 -25.52 -45.00 -16.94
CA SER A 12 -24.86 -43.74 -16.55
C SER A 12 -25.70 -42.53 -16.97
N LEU A 13 -27.01 -42.53 -16.67
CA LEU A 13 -27.95 -41.49 -17.15
C LEU A 13 -28.83 -40.87 -16.05
N ALA A 14 -28.45 -41.02 -14.77
CA ALA A 14 -29.23 -40.50 -13.65
C ALA A 14 -28.35 -39.78 -12.61
N ALA A 15 -27.77 -38.62 -12.96
CA ALA A 15 -27.31 -37.64 -11.97
C ALA A 15 -27.11 -36.20 -12.50
N LEU A 16 -27.65 -35.81 -13.66
CA LEU A 16 -27.73 -34.37 -14.04
C LEU A 16 -28.97 -33.67 -13.45
N ALA A 17 -29.55 -34.21 -12.38
CA ALA A 17 -30.57 -33.53 -11.62
C ALA A 17 -29.94 -32.38 -10.81
N GLY A 18 -29.89 -31.20 -11.43
CA GLY A 18 -30.17 -29.96 -10.69
C GLY A 18 -29.00 -29.05 -10.33
N CYS A 19 -28.23 -28.55 -11.30
CA CYS A 19 -27.62 -27.21 -11.19
C CYS A 19 -28.68 -26.08 -11.30
N ALA A 20 -29.89 -26.29 -10.77
CA ALA A 20 -30.98 -25.32 -10.72
C ALA A 20 -30.92 -24.43 -9.47
N SER A 21 -29.77 -24.32 -8.80
CA SER A 21 -29.57 -23.38 -7.69
C SER A 21 -29.25 -21.94 -8.12
N ALA A 22 -29.46 -21.59 -9.40
CA ALA A 22 -29.32 -20.22 -9.91
C ALA A 22 -30.20 -19.20 -9.14
N ARG A 23 -31.20 -19.65 -8.38
CA ARG A 23 -32.01 -18.79 -7.51
C ARG A 23 -31.46 -18.59 -6.08
N SER A 24 -30.29 -19.11 -5.71
CA SER A 24 -29.69 -18.88 -4.38
C SER A 24 -28.20 -18.48 -4.39
N GLY A 25 -27.62 -18.23 -5.56
CA GLY A 25 -26.23 -17.77 -5.68
C GLY A 25 -26.01 -16.35 -5.13
N PRO A 26 -24.78 -16.02 -4.67
CA PRO A 26 -24.44 -14.69 -4.20
C PRO A 26 -24.64 -13.65 -5.31
N THR A 27 -25.01 -12.43 -4.93
CA THR A 27 -25.17 -11.35 -5.89
C THR A 27 -23.81 -10.92 -6.47
N PRO A 28 -23.78 -10.38 -7.71
CA PRO A 28 -22.54 -9.87 -8.29
C PRO A 28 -21.89 -8.78 -7.43
N GLU A 29 -22.68 -7.98 -6.70
CA GLU A 29 -22.17 -6.97 -5.78
C GLU A 29 -21.41 -7.59 -4.62
N LEU A 30 -21.89 -8.69 -4.03
CA LEU A 30 -21.21 -9.38 -2.94
C LEU A 30 -19.90 -10.02 -3.41
N LEU A 31 -19.90 -10.61 -4.61
CA LEU A 31 -18.67 -11.15 -5.20
C LEU A 31 -17.63 -10.04 -5.44
N ALA A 32 -18.07 -8.89 -5.97
CA ALA A 32 -17.19 -7.74 -6.18
C ALA A 32 -16.65 -7.17 -4.85
N ALA A 33 -17.47 -7.17 -3.79
CA ALA A 33 -17.05 -6.75 -2.46
C ALA A 33 -15.98 -7.67 -1.86
N ARG A 34 -16.19 -9.00 -1.96
CA ARG A 34 -15.21 -10.01 -1.53
C ARG A 34 -13.88 -9.84 -2.26
N ALA A 35 -13.92 -9.76 -3.58
CA ALA A 35 -12.72 -9.57 -4.40
C ALA A 35 -11.98 -8.28 -4.02
N ALA A 36 -12.70 -7.18 -3.79
CA ALA A 36 -12.07 -5.92 -3.41
C ALA A 36 -11.40 -5.98 -2.02
N VAL A 37 -12.02 -6.65 -1.04
CA VAL A 37 -11.40 -6.84 0.29
C VAL A 37 -10.15 -7.71 0.19
N VAL A 38 -10.22 -8.83 -0.54
CA VAL A 38 -9.04 -9.69 -0.79
C VAL A 38 -7.92 -8.90 -1.44
N GLN A 39 -8.23 -8.13 -2.49
CA GLN A 39 -7.24 -7.25 -3.13
C GLN A 39 -6.63 -6.24 -2.15
N ALA A 40 -7.42 -5.69 -1.23
CA ALA A 40 -6.92 -4.76 -0.21
C ALA A 40 -6.03 -5.44 0.84
N GLN A 41 -6.33 -6.70 1.21
CA GLN A 41 -5.53 -7.51 2.12
C GLN A 41 -4.19 -7.89 1.51
N GLU A 42 -4.21 -8.36 0.26
CA GLU A 42 -3.05 -8.84 -0.49
C GLU A 42 -2.14 -7.70 -0.99
N SER A 43 -2.58 -6.45 -0.89
CA SER A 43 -1.75 -5.30 -1.24
C SER A 43 -0.49 -5.27 -0.38
N PRO A 44 0.72 -5.12 -0.98
CA PRO A 44 1.95 -4.95 -0.20
C PRO A 44 1.96 -3.68 0.65
N LEU A 45 1.02 -2.75 0.39
CA LEU A 45 0.85 -1.52 1.14
C LEU A 45 -0.25 -1.63 2.20
N SER A 46 -0.89 -2.80 2.38
CA SER A 46 -1.94 -2.99 3.39
C SER A 46 -1.53 -2.63 4.82
N PRO A 47 -0.26 -2.83 5.27
CA PRO A 47 0.16 -2.41 6.61
C PRO A 47 0.11 -0.89 6.80
N LEU A 48 0.11 -0.11 5.71
CA LEU A 48 0.02 1.34 5.81
C LEU A 48 -1.40 1.81 6.12
N ALA A 49 -2.47 1.03 5.90
CA ALA A 49 -3.87 1.45 6.10
C ALA A 49 -4.72 0.41 6.86
N VAL A 50 -4.16 -0.18 7.92
CA VAL A 50 -4.81 -1.26 8.70
C VAL A 50 -6.19 -0.88 9.24
N ALA A 51 -6.39 0.38 9.66
CA ALA A 51 -7.68 0.81 10.20
C ALA A 51 -8.78 0.85 9.12
N GLU A 52 -8.43 1.32 7.93
CA GLU A 52 -9.30 1.37 6.76
C GLU A 52 -9.60 -0.04 6.23
N LEU A 53 -8.60 -0.92 6.22
CA LEU A 53 -8.78 -2.32 5.88
C LEU A 53 -9.77 -3.01 6.84
N ARG A 54 -9.57 -2.86 8.15
CA ARG A 54 -10.48 -3.41 9.16
C ARG A 54 -11.92 -2.91 8.99
N ARG A 55 -12.08 -1.64 8.64
CA ARG A 55 -13.40 -1.05 8.34
C ARG A 55 -14.06 -1.67 7.10
N ALA A 56 -13.27 -2.11 6.12
CA ALA A 56 -13.77 -2.80 4.93
C ALA A 56 -14.18 -4.24 5.26
N GLU A 57 -13.37 -4.95 6.04
CA GLU A 57 -13.68 -6.32 6.53
C GLU A 57 -14.97 -6.35 7.35
N GLN A 58 -15.14 -5.39 8.27
CA GLN A 58 -16.36 -5.24 9.06
C GLN A 58 -17.59 -5.00 8.17
N ALA A 59 -17.47 -4.14 7.15
CA ALA A 59 -18.55 -3.88 6.22
C ALA A 59 -18.87 -5.11 5.35
N LEU A 60 -17.86 -5.88 4.95
CA LEU A 60 -18.06 -7.14 4.23
C LEU A 60 -18.79 -8.16 5.10
N ALA A 61 -18.43 -8.28 6.38
CA ALA A 61 -19.12 -9.17 7.32
C ALA A 61 -20.61 -8.81 7.46
N VAL A 62 -20.94 -7.51 7.46
CA VAL A 62 -22.33 -7.03 7.42
C VAL A 62 -23.00 -7.44 6.10
N ALA A 63 -22.36 -7.19 4.95
CA ALA A 63 -22.90 -7.57 3.65
C ALA A 63 -23.16 -9.08 3.51
N GLU A 64 -22.27 -9.90 4.05
CA GLU A 64 -22.43 -11.36 4.05
C GLU A 64 -23.58 -11.82 4.94
N ARG A 65 -23.76 -11.18 6.10
CA ARG A 65 -24.91 -11.46 6.96
C ARG A 65 -26.22 -11.09 6.27
N GLU A 66 -26.31 -9.87 5.73
CA GLU A 66 -27.50 -9.40 4.99
C GLU A 66 -27.82 -10.31 3.79
N ALA A 67 -26.81 -10.78 3.06
CA ALA A 67 -27.01 -11.68 1.93
C ALA A 67 -27.47 -13.09 2.35
N ARG A 68 -27.11 -13.56 3.55
CA ARG A 68 -27.59 -14.83 4.11
C ARG A 68 -29.04 -14.72 4.60
N GLU A 69 -29.36 -13.64 5.31
CA GLU A 69 -30.68 -13.43 5.91
C GLU A 69 -31.72 -12.98 4.88
N HIS A 70 -31.31 -12.07 3.98
CA HIS A 70 -32.17 -11.44 2.98
C HIS A 70 -31.54 -11.52 1.58
N PRO A 71 -31.50 -12.72 0.96
CA PRO A 71 -30.85 -12.90 -0.34
C PRO A 71 -31.43 -11.98 -1.40
N ARG A 72 -30.54 -11.31 -2.15
CA ARG A 72 -30.88 -10.35 -3.23
C ARG A 72 -31.67 -9.11 -2.81
N SER A 73 -31.85 -8.89 -1.51
CA SER A 73 -32.46 -7.67 -1.01
C SER A 73 -31.65 -6.43 -1.43
N ARG A 74 -32.32 -5.27 -1.46
CA ARG A 74 -31.63 -3.99 -1.65
C ARG A 74 -30.62 -3.74 -0.53
N SER A 75 -30.98 -4.06 0.72
CA SER A 75 -30.08 -3.97 1.88
C SER A 75 -28.77 -4.73 1.66
N ALA A 76 -28.84 -5.99 1.21
CA ALA A 76 -27.66 -6.80 0.93
C ALA A 76 -26.77 -6.20 -0.18
N ARG A 77 -27.39 -5.65 -1.24
CA ARG A 77 -26.64 -4.98 -2.32
C ARG A 77 -25.99 -3.68 -1.86
N ASP A 78 -26.69 -2.87 -1.08
CA ASP A 78 -26.18 -1.61 -0.54
C ASP A 78 -25.04 -1.87 0.46
N ALA A 79 -25.19 -2.88 1.33
CA ALA A 79 -24.12 -3.31 2.24
C ALA A 79 -22.88 -3.79 1.47
N ALA A 80 -23.06 -4.60 0.42
CA ALA A 80 -21.96 -5.04 -0.44
C ALA A 80 -21.28 -3.87 -1.17
N TYR A 81 -22.05 -2.88 -1.64
CA TYR A 81 -21.51 -1.66 -2.21
C TYR A 81 -20.62 -0.90 -1.20
N VAL A 82 -21.09 -0.72 0.04
CA VAL A 82 -20.33 -0.05 1.10
C VAL A 82 -19.03 -0.80 1.39
N ALA A 83 -19.08 -2.13 1.52
CA ALA A 83 -17.90 -2.96 1.73
C ALA A 83 -16.86 -2.77 0.61
N ARG A 84 -17.30 -2.83 -0.65
CA ARG A 84 -16.45 -2.59 -1.81
C ARG A 84 -15.81 -1.20 -1.79
N ARG A 85 -16.58 -0.15 -1.48
CA ARG A 85 -16.06 1.22 -1.40
C ARG A 85 -15.04 1.39 -0.28
N ARG A 86 -15.26 0.76 0.87
CA ARG A 86 -14.29 0.81 1.98
C ARG A 86 -12.98 0.09 1.64
N ALA A 87 -13.04 -1.03 0.94
CA ALA A 87 -11.83 -1.71 0.46
C ALA A 87 -11.02 -0.83 -0.50
N GLN A 88 -11.71 -0.14 -1.42
CA GLN A 88 -11.07 0.84 -2.32
C GLN A 88 -10.46 2.03 -1.55
N CYS A 89 -11.14 2.54 -0.52
CA CYS A 89 -10.57 3.57 0.36
C CYS A 89 -9.32 3.09 1.11
N SER A 90 -9.27 1.82 1.52
CA SER A 90 -8.07 1.24 2.14
C SER A 90 -6.89 1.28 1.18
N LEU A 91 -7.06 0.77 -0.04
CA LEU A 91 -6.03 0.80 -1.08
C LEU A 91 -5.52 2.22 -1.37
N LEU A 92 -6.43 3.17 -1.52
CA LEU A 92 -6.08 4.57 -1.75
C LEU A 92 -5.32 5.17 -0.57
N SER A 93 -5.77 4.91 0.66
CA SER A 93 -5.13 5.42 1.88
C SER A 93 -3.72 4.89 2.03
N SER A 94 -3.50 3.60 1.71
CA SER A 94 -2.18 2.99 1.65
C SER A 94 -1.23 3.70 0.68
N LEU A 95 -1.69 4.00 -0.55
CA LEU A 95 -0.92 4.73 -1.55
C LEU A 95 -0.59 6.15 -1.10
N VAL A 96 -1.57 6.86 -0.53
CA VAL A 96 -1.37 8.22 -0.02
C VAL A 96 -0.31 8.23 1.08
N ARG A 97 -0.39 7.32 2.06
CA ARG A 97 0.59 7.24 3.15
C ARG A 97 1.99 6.89 2.66
N MET A 98 2.11 5.98 1.68
CA MET A 98 3.39 5.67 1.03
C MET A 98 4.00 6.92 0.39
N ASN A 99 3.22 7.67 -0.40
CA ASN A 99 3.69 8.87 -1.09
C ASN A 99 4.08 9.99 -0.12
N LEU A 100 3.33 10.18 0.96
CA LEU A 100 3.70 11.12 2.02
C LEU A 100 5.04 10.76 2.66
N GLY A 101 5.28 9.47 2.92
CA GLY A 101 6.56 8.99 3.44
C GLY A 101 7.71 9.21 2.46
N ALA A 102 7.50 8.98 1.16
CA ALA A 102 8.50 9.24 0.13
C ALA A 102 8.82 10.74 -0.01
N LEU A 103 7.80 11.60 0.03
CA LEU A 103 7.95 13.06 0.00
C LEU A 103 8.76 13.58 1.20
N ALA A 104 8.48 13.06 2.40
CA ALA A 104 9.21 13.43 3.61
C ALA A 104 10.70 13.08 3.50
N ARG A 105 11.04 11.87 3.04
CA ARG A 105 12.43 11.45 2.81
C ARG A 105 13.13 12.30 1.75
N GLY A 106 12.43 12.64 0.66
CA GLY A 106 12.97 13.50 -0.39
C GLY A 106 13.35 14.89 0.14
N ARG A 107 12.50 15.49 0.99
CA ARG A 107 12.79 16.78 1.63
C ARG A 107 14.03 16.72 2.52
N GLN A 108 14.12 15.69 3.36
CA GLN A 108 15.28 15.49 4.23
C GLN A 108 16.59 15.30 3.43
N ALA A 109 16.54 14.57 2.32
CA ALA A 109 17.71 14.39 1.46
C ALA A 109 18.20 15.71 0.85
N VAL A 110 17.28 16.56 0.37
CA VAL A 110 17.61 17.88 -0.16
C VAL A 110 18.24 18.78 0.91
N GLU A 111 17.70 18.77 2.12
CA GLU A 111 18.23 19.55 3.24
C GLU A 111 19.66 19.11 3.61
N GLN A 112 19.92 17.80 3.66
CA GLN A 112 21.26 17.26 3.91
C GLN A 112 22.27 17.65 2.83
N LEU A 113 21.86 17.63 1.56
CA LEU A 113 22.72 18.06 0.45
C LEU A 113 23.07 19.55 0.57
N ARG A 114 22.10 20.40 0.90
CA ARG A 114 22.34 21.83 1.14
C ARG A 114 23.29 22.07 2.31
N ALA A 115 23.11 21.35 3.42
CA ALA A 115 23.98 21.44 4.58
C ALA A 115 25.42 21.02 4.26
N ARG A 116 25.60 19.91 3.50
CA ARG A 116 26.91 19.45 3.04
C ARG A 116 27.58 20.46 2.11
N ALA A 117 26.83 21.03 1.16
CA ALA A 117 27.35 22.06 0.26
C ALA A 117 27.81 23.31 1.03
N ALA A 118 27.02 23.78 2.01
CA ALA A 118 27.38 24.92 2.86
C ALA A 118 28.55 24.63 3.80
N GLY A 119 28.71 23.38 4.25
CA GLY A 119 29.86 22.94 5.04
C GLY A 119 31.16 22.88 4.22
N SER A 120 31.08 22.35 2.99
CA SER A 120 32.21 22.32 2.05
C SER A 120 32.70 23.73 1.71
N ALA A 121 31.78 24.65 1.43
CA ALA A 121 32.11 26.06 1.14
C ALA A 121 32.84 26.77 2.30
N ARG A 122 32.56 26.40 3.56
CA ARG A 122 33.27 26.92 4.74
C ARG A 122 34.64 26.28 4.95
N GLY A 123 34.82 25.01 4.58
CA GLY A 123 36.12 24.32 4.68
C GLY A 123 37.14 24.75 3.62
N THR A 124 36.69 25.31 2.50
CA THR A 124 37.57 25.82 1.42
C THR A 124 37.98 27.28 1.60
N ALA A 125 37.49 27.99 2.62
CA ALA A 125 38.00 29.31 2.97
C ALA A 125 39.43 29.11 3.52
N ALA A 126 40.43 29.30 2.64
CA ALA A 126 41.83 29.31 3.04
C ALA A 126 42.02 30.28 4.22
N PRO A 127 42.86 29.93 5.22
CA PRO A 127 43.19 30.90 6.26
C PRO A 127 43.70 32.17 5.57
N ALA A 128 43.20 33.32 6.01
CA ALA A 128 43.69 34.60 5.53
C ALA A 128 45.22 34.57 5.58
N PRO A 129 45.93 34.95 4.50
CA PRO A 129 47.39 35.02 4.55
C PRO A 129 47.76 35.85 5.79
N PRO A 130 48.80 35.46 6.55
CA PRO A 130 49.25 36.27 7.68
C PRO A 130 49.46 37.68 7.15
N GLY A 131 48.73 38.65 7.73
CA GLY A 131 48.85 40.04 7.32
C GLY A 131 50.27 40.50 7.54
N ASP A 132 50.81 41.30 6.61
CA ASP A 132 52.15 41.88 6.65
C ASP A 132 52.38 42.87 7.83
N GLU A 133 51.57 42.82 8.89
CA GLU A 133 51.63 43.73 10.03
C GLU A 133 52.81 43.42 10.98
N ASP A 134 53.51 42.30 10.80
CA ASP A 134 54.70 41.94 11.59
C ASP A 134 56.03 42.42 10.98
N LEU A 135 56.02 43.06 9.81
CA LEU A 135 57.24 43.57 9.14
C LEU A 135 57.61 45.01 9.53
N GLU A 136 56.75 45.75 10.24
CA GLU A 136 56.97 47.17 10.55
C GLU A 136 57.33 47.44 12.03
N ARG A 137 57.98 46.49 12.70
CA ARG A 137 58.53 46.70 14.05
C ARG A 137 59.99 46.25 14.16
N ALA A 138 60.85 46.82 13.33
CA ALA A 138 62.28 46.84 13.60
C ALA A 138 62.56 47.81 14.77
N PRO A 139 63.26 47.39 15.84
CA PRO A 139 63.70 48.33 16.87
C PRO A 139 64.78 49.25 16.30
N ALA A 140 64.55 50.56 16.43
CA ALA A 140 65.55 51.57 16.13
C ALA A 140 66.79 51.35 17.02
N ASP A 141 67.95 51.21 16.38
CA ASP A 141 69.27 51.15 17.00
C ASP A 141 69.58 52.48 17.71
N PRO A 142 69.80 52.51 19.05
CA PRO A 142 70.08 53.73 19.78
C PRO A 142 71.58 54.08 19.87
N THR A 143 72.48 53.42 19.13
CA THR A 143 73.94 53.65 19.28
C THR A 143 74.58 54.39 18.11
N ALA A 144 74.15 55.63 17.90
CA ALA A 144 74.90 56.61 17.11
C ALA A 144 75.26 57.84 17.96
N ARG A 145 76.26 57.69 18.84
CA ARG A 145 77.29 58.68 19.22
C ARG A 145 78.17 58.18 20.35
#